data_AF-A0A850BTI0-F1
#
_entry.id   AF-A0A850BTI0-F1
#
_cell.length_a   1.000
_cell.length_b   1.000
_cell.length_c   1.000
_cell.angle_alpha   90.00
_cell.angle_beta   90.00
_cell.angle_gamma   90.00
#
_symmetry.space_group_name_H-M   'P 1'
#
loop_
_entity.id
_entity.type
_entity.pdbx_description
1 polymer ?
#
loop_
_entity_poly.entity_id
_entity_poly.type
_entity_poly.pdbx_seq_one_letter_code
_entity_poly.pdbx_strand_id
1 'polypeptide(L)'
;MFRRLLLLAALAGPLAGAASCESNAPVPESSDPQGKDLVKGAVVAAVESSGGVRLYKIIHVDDYPDPIGYHLHMIAYDPKAPTFQDAANVWKYKRSTLNVALDWMNVAMAAFIKRDHRVLTVEPVTDAELAPYVKARDSRR
;
A
#
# COMPACT_ATOMS: atom_id res chain seq x y z
N MET A 1 -46.19 49.75 39.38
CA MET A 1 -45.52 50.15 38.12
C MET A 1 -44.31 49.23 37.90
N PHE A 2 -44.25 48.58 36.72
CA PHE A 2 -43.12 47.86 36.08
C PHE A 2 -42.30 46.87 36.95
N ARG A 3 -42.46 45.53 36.86
CA ARG A 3 -42.28 44.58 35.74
C ARG A 3 -40.86 44.60 35.14
N ARG A 4 -40.00 43.66 35.53
CA ARG A 4 -38.88 43.14 34.74
C ARG A 4 -38.49 41.72 35.22
N LEU A 5 -39.02 40.72 34.52
CA LEU A 5 -38.46 39.36 34.48
C LEU A 5 -37.13 39.42 33.74
N LEU A 6 -36.11 38.72 34.26
CA LEU A 6 -34.91 38.34 33.51
C LEU A 6 -34.86 36.82 33.50
N LEU A 7 -35.26 36.22 32.37
CA LEU A 7 -34.97 34.82 32.06
C LEU A 7 -33.50 34.72 31.64
N LEU A 8 -32.68 34.00 32.42
CA LEU A 8 -31.42 33.45 31.93
C LEU A 8 -31.71 32.08 31.30
N ALA A 9 -31.61 32.02 29.98
CA ALA A 9 -31.62 30.77 29.23
C ALA A 9 -30.28 30.04 29.45
N ALA A 10 -30.32 28.93 30.18
CA ALA A 10 -29.21 28.00 30.28
C ALA A 10 -29.12 27.21 28.97
N LEU A 11 -28.17 27.59 28.11
CA LEU A 11 -27.77 26.82 26.93
C LEU A 11 -27.05 25.55 27.41
N ALA A 12 -27.81 24.47 27.59
CA ALA A 12 -27.28 23.13 27.71
C ALA A 12 -26.71 22.72 26.33
N GLY A 13 -25.41 22.92 26.13
CA GLY A 13 -24.71 22.39 24.98
C GLY A 13 -24.47 20.89 25.16
N PRO A 14 -24.96 20.02 24.25
CA PRO A 14 -24.36 18.70 24.14
C PRO A 14 -23.00 18.88 23.47
N LEU A 15 -21.92 18.72 24.25
CA LEU A 15 -20.62 18.32 23.72
C LEU A 15 -20.80 16.94 23.11
N ALA A 16 -21.35 16.90 21.89
CA ALA A 16 -21.31 15.73 21.05
C ALA A 16 -19.83 15.46 20.79
N GLY A 17 -19.33 14.39 21.40
CA GLY A 17 -17.99 13.89 21.16
C GLY A 17 -17.77 13.80 19.66
N ALA A 18 -16.76 14.50 19.17
CA ALA A 18 -16.22 14.26 17.85
C ALA A 18 -15.79 12.79 17.84
N ALA A 19 -16.61 11.93 17.23
CA ALA A 19 -16.16 10.63 16.81
C ALA A 19 -14.93 10.89 15.94
N SER A 20 -13.76 10.50 16.44
CA SER A 20 -12.53 10.46 15.67
C SER A 20 -12.80 9.53 14.49
N CYS A 21 -13.18 10.09 13.34
CA CYS A 21 -13.12 9.39 12.07
C CYS A 21 -11.66 9.02 11.86
N GLU A 22 -11.26 7.83 12.29
CA GLU A 22 -9.97 7.25 11.91
C GLU A 22 -9.96 7.20 10.39
N SER A 23 -9.23 8.14 9.77
CA SER A 23 -9.15 8.23 8.33
C SER A 23 -8.51 6.94 7.81
N ASN A 24 -9.29 6.06 7.21
CA ASN A 24 -8.75 4.89 6.54
C ASN A 24 -7.80 5.33 5.42
N ALA A 25 -6.72 4.58 5.20
CA ALA A 25 -5.87 4.78 4.04
C ALA A 25 -6.70 4.52 2.77
N PRO A 26 -6.58 5.35 1.71
CA PRO A 26 -7.32 5.11 0.47
C PRO A 26 -6.88 3.78 -0.14
N VAL A 27 -7.86 2.98 -0.58
CA VAL A 27 -7.64 1.73 -1.31
C VAL A 27 -8.43 1.82 -2.62
N PRO A 28 -7.78 1.74 -3.79
CA PRO A 28 -8.51 1.67 -5.05
C PRO A 28 -9.42 0.44 -5.11
N GLU A 29 -10.56 0.55 -5.78
CA GLU A 29 -11.49 -0.58 -5.93
C GLU A 29 -10.89 -1.71 -6.77
N SER A 30 -10.09 -1.35 -7.78
CA SER A 30 -9.41 -2.28 -8.70
C SER A 30 -8.06 -1.73 -9.16
N SER A 31 -7.21 -2.60 -9.71
CA SER A 31 -5.98 -2.20 -10.42
C SER A 31 -6.18 -2.14 -11.91
N ASP A 32 -5.23 -1.51 -12.60
CA ASP A 32 -5.21 -1.51 -14.06
C ASP A 32 -5.02 -2.95 -14.59
N PRO A 33 -5.97 -3.49 -15.39
CA PRO A 33 -5.87 -4.85 -15.91
C PRO A 33 -4.66 -5.07 -16.84
N GLN A 34 -4.06 -3.99 -17.35
CA GLN A 34 -2.85 -4.00 -18.17
C GLN A 34 -1.57 -3.80 -17.33
N GLY A 35 -1.68 -3.59 -16.01
CA GLY A 35 -0.55 -3.41 -15.10
C GLY A 35 0.23 -2.11 -15.30
N LYS A 36 -0.36 -1.08 -15.93
CA LYS A 36 0.31 0.21 -16.18
C LYS A 36 0.63 0.98 -14.90
N ASP A 37 -0.06 0.67 -13.81
CA ASP A 37 0.15 1.19 -12.47
C ASP A 37 1.28 0.46 -11.70
N LEU A 38 1.77 -0.68 -12.22
CA LEU A 38 2.87 -1.46 -11.65
C LEU A 38 4.24 -0.88 -12.04
N VAL A 39 4.50 0.33 -11.56
CA VAL A 39 5.72 1.10 -11.85
C VAL A 39 6.75 0.99 -10.73
N LYS A 40 7.99 1.39 -11.01
CA LYS A 40 9.02 1.54 -9.98
C LYS A 40 8.51 2.46 -8.86
N GLY A 41 8.66 2.01 -7.62
CA GLY A 41 8.20 2.70 -6.41
C GLY A 41 6.78 2.35 -5.97
N ALA A 42 6.00 1.68 -6.82
CA ALA A 42 4.63 1.30 -6.47
C ALA A 42 4.63 0.35 -5.28
N VAL A 43 3.80 0.69 -4.29
CA VAL A 43 3.48 -0.14 -3.15
C VAL A 43 2.18 -0.87 -3.47
N VAL A 44 2.24 -2.18 -3.50
CA VAL A 44 1.17 -3.02 -4.02
C VAL A 44 0.72 -3.98 -2.93
N ALA A 45 -0.57 -4.01 -2.66
CA ALA A 45 -1.20 -5.06 -1.87
C ALA A 45 -1.78 -6.11 -2.82
N ALA A 46 -1.43 -7.40 -2.67
CA ALA A 46 -1.96 -8.46 -3.52
C ALA A 46 -2.31 -9.73 -2.74
N VAL A 47 -3.40 -10.39 -3.15
CA VAL A 47 -3.81 -11.69 -2.61
C VAL A 47 -2.78 -12.75 -2.97
N GLU A 48 -2.35 -13.53 -1.98
CA GLU A 48 -1.50 -14.70 -2.21
C GLU A 48 -2.32 -15.99 -2.17
N SER A 49 -1.91 -16.97 -2.97
CA SER A 49 -2.53 -18.30 -3.02
C SER A 49 -2.48 -19.06 -1.69
N SER A 50 -1.50 -18.76 -0.83
CA SER A 50 -1.40 -19.28 0.54
C SER A 50 -2.31 -18.55 1.54
N GLY A 51 -3.16 -17.64 1.07
CA GLY A 51 -4.08 -16.86 1.89
C GLY A 51 -3.50 -15.51 2.32
N GLY A 52 -4.41 -14.56 2.59
CA GLY A 52 -4.10 -13.19 2.99
C GLY A 52 -3.66 -12.28 1.84
N VAL A 53 -3.48 -11.00 2.19
CA VAL A 53 -3.02 -9.92 1.31
C VAL A 53 -1.60 -9.55 1.71
N ARG A 54 -0.64 -9.77 0.81
CA ARG A 54 0.76 -9.41 1.04
C ARG A 54 1.05 -8.01 0.48
N LEU A 55 1.84 -7.25 1.22
CA LEU A 55 2.40 -5.99 0.74
C LEU A 55 3.70 -6.25 -0.01
N TYR A 56 3.85 -5.57 -1.13
CA TYR A 56 5.05 -5.54 -1.95
C TYR A 56 5.44 -4.11 -2.25
N LYS A 57 6.73 -3.89 -2.54
CA LYS A 57 7.20 -2.65 -3.17
C LYS A 57 7.99 -2.98 -4.41
N ILE A 58 7.62 -2.39 -5.54
CA ILE A 58 8.34 -2.55 -6.80
C ILE A 58 9.58 -1.67 -6.75
N ILE A 59 10.77 -2.26 -6.77
CA ILE A 59 12.04 -1.53 -6.72
C ILE A 59 12.63 -1.26 -8.09
N HIS A 60 12.27 -2.07 -9.08
CA HIS A 60 12.68 -1.90 -10.47
C HIS A 60 11.70 -2.60 -11.42
N VAL A 61 11.68 -2.16 -12.68
CA VAL A 61 10.94 -2.81 -13.76
C VAL A 61 11.90 -2.95 -14.92
N ASP A 62 12.18 -4.19 -15.32
CA ASP A 62 12.94 -4.48 -16.52
C ASP A 62 11.96 -4.57 -17.70
N ASP A 63 12.36 -4.03 -18.85
CA ASP A 63 11.68 -4.16 -20.13
C ASP A 63 12.51 -5.06 -21.05
N TYR A 64 12.07 -6.31 -21.20
CA TYR A 64 12.71 -7.28 -22.08
C TYR A 64 12.01 -7.30 -23.44
N PRO A 65 12.74 -7.62 -24.53
CA PRO A 65 12.12 -7.78 -25.84
C PRO A 65 11.08 -8.91 -25.83
N ASP A 66 10.12 -8.80 -26.73
CA ASP A 66 9.12 -9.84 -26.95
C ASP A 66 9.79 -11.21 -27.22
N PRO A 67 9.23 -12.33 -26.72
CA PRO A 67 7.93 -12.45 -26.04
C PRO A 67 8.01 -12.33 -24.50
N ILE A 68 9.15 -11.92 -23.93
CA ILE A 68 9.37 -11.92 -22.48
C ILE A 68 8.58 -10.77 -21.83
N GLY A 69 8.72 -9.56 -22.36
CA GLY A 69 8.05 -8.37 -21.87
C GLY A 69 8.53 -7.91 -20.49
N TYR A 70 7.64 -7.25 -19.74
CA TYR A 70 8.00 -6.60 -18.48
C TYR A 70 8.17 -7.57 -17.30
N HIS A 71 9.23 -7.37 -16.53
CA HIS A 71 9.47 -8.08 -15.28
C HIS A 71 9.57 -7.09 -14.12
N LEU A 72 8.84 -7.41 -13.05
CA LEU A 72 8.79 -6.64 -11.81
C LEU A 72 9.87 -7.17 -10.87
N HIS A 73 10.69 -6.28 -10.35
CA HIS A 73 11.58 -6.57 -9.23
C HIS A 73 10.97 -6.00 -7.97
N MET A 74 10.75 -6.86 -6.98
CA MET A 74 9.91 -6.52 -5.83
C MET A 74 10.56 -6.93 -4.52
N ILE A 75 10.24 -6.19 -3.46
CA ILE A 75 10.41 -6.58 -2.06
C ILE A 75 9.04 -7.09 -1.56
N ALA A 76 9.03 -8.20 -0.82
CA ALA A 76 7.84 -8.66 -0.10
C ALA A 76 7.95 -8.39 1.39
N TYR A 77 6.83 -7.98 2.00
CA TYR A 77 6.75 -7.69 3.42
C TYR A 77 5.85 -8.67 4.17
N ASP A 78 6.21 -8.96 5.41
CA ASP A 78 5.40 -9.68 6.41
C ASP A 78 5.01 -8.77 7.58
N PRO A 79 3.91 -9.06 8.29
CA PRO A 79 2.96 -10.14 8.02
C PRO A 79 2.01 -9.79 6.87
N LYS A 80 1.32 -10.81 6.34
CA LYS A 80 0.16 -10.58 5.46
C LYS A 80 -1.00 -9.97 6.26
N ALA A 81 -1.75 -9.10 5.61
CA ALA A 81 -2.98 -8.54 6.13
C ALA A 81 -4.19 -9.42 5.74
N PRO A 82 -5.29 -9.41 6.50
CA PRO A 82 -6.49 -10.14 6.13
C PRO A 82 -7.28 -9.45 5.01
N THR A 83 -7.18 -8.12 4.88
CA THR A 83 -7.88 -7.33 3.85
C THR A 83 -6.96 -6.32 3.17
N PHE A 84 -7.36 -5.79 2.01
CA PHE A 84 -6.64 -4.70 1.35
C PHE A 84 -6.64 -3.42 2.20
N GLN A 85 -7.74 -3.14 2.92
CA GLN A 85 -7.84 -1.99 3.81
C GLN A 85 -6.83 -2.08 4.96
N ASP A 86 -6.68 -3.27 5.55
CA ASP A 86 -5.70 -3.51 6.60
C ASP A 86 -4.27 -3.39 6.06
N ALA A 87 -4.00 -3.91 4.85
CA ALA A 87 -2.70 -3.74 4.20
C ALA A 87 -2.35 -2.25 4.01
N ALA A 88 -3.31 -1.45 3.53
CA ALA A 88 -3.12 -0.02 3.34
C ALA A 88 -2.92 0.73 4.66
N ASN A 89 -3.70 0.39 5.69
CA ASN A 89 -3.56 0.96 7.02
C ASN A 89 -2.22 0.59 7.67
N VAL A 90 -1.75 -0.65 7.49
CA VAL A 90 -0.43 -1.08 7.98
C VAL A 90 0.67 -0.30 7.27
N TRP A 91 0.61 -0.16 5.95
CA TRP A 91 1.60 0.63 5.21
C TRP A 91 1.63 2.10 5.66
N LYS A 92 0.46 2.73 5.81
CA LYS A 92 0.35 4.16 6.12
C LYS A 92 0.67 4.48 7.57
N TYR A 93 0.23 3.66 8.51
CA TYR A 93 0.25 4.00 9.95
C TYR A 93 1.14 3.10 10.80
N LYS A 94 1.49 1.90 10.32
CA LYS A 94 2.21 0.89 11.11
C LYS A 94 3.39 0.30 10.34
N ARG A 95 4.03 1.08 9.46
CA ARG A 95 5.13 0.59 8.60
C ARG A 95 6.27 -0.05 9.38
N SER A 96 6.58 0.46 10.57
CA SER A 96 7.62 -0.08 11.46
C SER A 96 7.33 -1.51 11.96
N THR A 97 6.10 -2.00 11.83
CA THR A 97 5.74 -3.38 12.17
C THR A 97 5.95 -4.36 11.01
N LEU A 98 6.30 -3.86 9.82
CA LEU A 98 6.58 -4.70 8.66
C LEU A 98 8.03 -5.20 8.72
N ASN A 99 8.20 -6.47 8.40
CA ASN A 99 9.50 -7.09 8.18
C ASN A 99 9.66 -7.42 6.70
N VAL A 100 10.87 -7.35 6.19
CA VAL A 100 11.19 -7.82 4.83
C VAL A 100 11.17 -9.35 4.85
N ALA A 101 10.21 -9.93 4.15
CA ALA A 101 10.08 -11.39 3.99
C ALA A 101 11.02 -11.90 2.90
N LEU A 102 11.08 -11.17 1.77
CA LEU A 102 12.04 -11.36 0.69
C LEU A 102 12.50 -9.99 0.23
N ASP A 103 13.81 -9.75 0.32
CA ASP A 103 14.46 -8.49 -0.03
C ASP A 103 14.62 -8.32 -1.55
N TRP A 104 14.47 -9.39 -2.32
CA TRP A 104 14.41 -9.35 -3.77
C TRP A 104 13.71 -10.57 -4.36
N MET A 105 12.78 -10.31 -5.28
CA MET A 105 12.23 -11.30 -6.19
C MET A 105 12.04 -10.70 -7.59
N ASN A 106 12.07 -11.56 -8.61
CA ASN A 106 11.71 -11.21 -9.98
C ASN A 106 10.40 -11.92 -10.35
N VAL A 107 9.42 -11.18 -10.86
CA VAL A 107 8.11 -11.70 -11.26
C VAL A 107 7.73 -11.15 -12.63
N ALA A 108 7.34 -12.02 -13.56
CA ALA A 108 6.80 -11.58 -14.85
C ALA A 108 5.49 -10.79 -14.63
N MET A 109 5.38 -9.60 -15.23
CA MET A 109 4.21 -8.74 -15.08
C MET A 109 2.92 -9.46 -15.51
N ALA A 110 2.98 -10.19 -16.63
CA ALA A 110 1.86 -10.97 -17.16
C ALA A 110 1.33 -12.05 -16.19
N ALA A 111 2.17 -12.55 -15.28
CA ALA A 111 1.76 -13.47 -14.24
C ALA A 111 1.20 -12.73 -13.01
N PHE A 112 1.77 -11.57 -12.67
CA PHE A 112 1.36 -10.78 -11.52
C PHE A 112 -0.02 -10.13 -11.70
N ILE A 113 -0.31 -9.56 -12.88
CA ILE A 113 -1.59 -8.86 -13.15
C ILE A 113 -2.82 -9.77 -13.04
N LYS A 114 -2.63 -11.10 -13.08
CA LYS A 114 -3.69 -12.09 -12.87
C LYS A 114 -4.14 -12.18 -11.41
N ARG A 115 -3.35 -11.65 -10.48
CA ARG A 115 -3.66 -11.61 -9.05
C ARG A 115 -4.63 -10.48 -8.76
N ASP A 116 -5.44 -10.69 -7.73
CA ASP A 116 -6.21 -9.62 -7.14
C ASP A 116 -5.24 -8.71 -6.36
N HIS A 117 -4.83 -7.60 -7.00
CA HIS A 117 -3.85 -6.65 -6.46
C HIS A 117 -4.36 -5.22 -6.54
N ARG A 118 -3.86 -4.30 -5.68
CA ARG A 118 -4.20 -2.87 -5.54
C ARG A 118 -2.89 -2.09 -5.39
N VAL A 119 -2.66 -1.08 -6.24
CA VAL A 119 -1.56 -0.12 -6.02
C VAL A 119 -2.02 0.92 -5.00
N LEU A 120 -1.41 0.92 -3.83
CA LEU A 120 -1.82 1.74 -2.70
C LEU A 120 -1.25 3.16 -2.77
N THR A 121 0.01 3.26 -3.18
CA THR A 121 0.75 4.50 -3.32
C THR A 121 1.99 4.26 -4.17
N VAL A 122 2.64 5.33 -4.63
CA VAL A 122 3.95 5.27 -5.28
C VAL A 122 4.92 6.10 -4.46
N GLU A 123 6.00 5.46 -4.01
CA GLU A 123 7.03 6.09 -3.18
C GLU A 123 8.41 5.98 -3.83
N PRO A 124 9.32 6.92 -3.56
CA PRO A 124 10.72 6.76 -3.96
C PRO A 124 11.33 5.44 -3.48
N VAL A 125 12.13 4.82 -4.34
CA VAL A 125 12.93 3.64 -3.99
C VAL A 125 14.28 4.12 -3.46
N THR A 126 14.64 3.69 -2.27
CA THR A 126 15.93 4.02 -1.64
C THR A 126 17.06 3.12 -2.17
N ASP A 127 18.30 3.57 -2.02
CA ASP A 127 19.47 2.78 -2.44
C ASP A 127 19.57 1.46 -1.65
N ALA A 128 19.17 1.46 -0.38
CA ALA A 128 19.13 0.26 0.45
C ALA A 128 18.12 -0.77 -0.07
N GLU A 129 16.94 -0.32 -0.51
CA GLU A 129 15.92 -1.19 -1.14
C GLU A 129 16.38 -1.71 -2.51
N LEU A 130 17.19 -0.93 -3.24
CA LEU A 130 17.68 -1.30 -4.57
C LEU A 130 18.91 -2.21 -4.54
N ALA A 131 19.69 -2.18 -3.45
CA ALA A 131 20.97 -2.87 -3.34
C ALA A 131 20.91 -4.39 -3.62
N PRO A 132 19.91 -5.16 -3.13
CA PRO A 132 19.80 -6.58 -3.45
C PRO A 132 19.66 -6.86 -4.95
N TYR A 133 18.86 -6.07 -5.67
CA TYR A 133 18.70 -6.18 -7.12
C TYR A 133 20.01 -5.87 -7.84
N VAL A 134 20.69 -4.78 -7.49
CA VAL A 134 21.96 -4.38 -8.12
C VAL A 134 23.02 -5.45 -7.94
N LYS A 135 23.18 -5.95 -6.71
CA LYS A 135 24.12 -7.04 -6.41
C LYS A 135 23.85 -8.28 -7.27
N ALA A 136 22.58 -8.68 -7.37
CA ALA A 136 22.22 -9.86 -8.14
C ALA A 136 22.38 -9.66 -9.65
N ARG A 137 22.03 -8.48 -10.18
CA ARG A 137 22.26 -8.12 -11.58
C ARG A 137 23.74 -8.16 -11.92
N ASP A 138 24.58 -7.57 -11.08
CA ASP A 138 26.01 -7.44 -11.33
C ASP A 138 26.73 -8.79 -11.19
N SER A 139 26.25 -9.70 -10.34
CA SER A 139 26.76 -11.08 -10.24
C SER A 139 26.49 -11.97 -11.47
N ARG A 140 25.58 -11.55 -12.35
CA ARG A 140 25.22 -12.28 -13.58
C ARG A 140 25.96 -11.77 -14.81
N ARG A 141 26.75 -10.71 -14.67
CA ARG A 141 27.65 -10.20 -15.70
C ARG A 141 29.02 -10.87 -15.57
#